data_AF-A0A0J6GTX1-F1
#
_entry.id   AF-A0A0J6GTX1-F1
#
_cell.length_a   1.000
_cell.length_b   1.000
_cell.length_c   1.000
_cell.angle_alpha   90.00
_cell.angle_beta   90.00
_cell.angle_gamma   90.00
#
_symmetry.space_group_name_H-M   'P 1'
#
loop_
_entity.id
_entity.type
_entity.pdbx_description
1 polymer ?
#
loop_
_entity_poly.entity_id
_entity_poly.type
_entity_poly.pdbx_seq_one_letter_code
_entity_poly.pdbx_strand_id
1 'polypeptide(L)'
;MKYSSALTPLSLALLLSACDSERNGDLSLGPDPKLPEQHRGLVPTMKIAEPAEWGDRKPTVPQGYSITAIATGLGIPRQTLVLPNGDILVAEGRGGSAAKLKPKDVIAGYIKAQGNTKVKGGNRLTLLRDADGDGSYELQTVFAENLNAPYGLAYADGNLYVANQDAIVRFAYEDGQTKASAAPVKVLDLPSQINHHWTKALTISPDGRQLYVAIGSNSNITERGMDAEVDRAQVWQVDARTGAHKPYATGLRNPTALTIQPDSGQLWAVVNERDELGPDLVPDYLTSVREGGFYGWPYSYWGQNVDSRAQPQNPEKVAAAIKPDYSLGAHVAALGVDFSVPAMGATFAEGVFVGEHGSWNRPDPVGYKVIFVPFSNGQPAGEAVDFATGFRGEDGKTRGRPVGVTVDPRGALLIADDLANTVWRVTRNQ
;
A
#
# COMPACT_ATOMS: atom_id res chain seq x y z
N MET A 1 -36.65 -6.54 75.86
CA MET A 1 -35.63 -5.50 75.60
C MET A 1 -35.39 -5.46 74.10
N LYS A 2 -35.69 -4.33 73.46
CA LYS A 2 -35.50 -4.09 72.02
C LYS A 2 -34.03 -3.74 71.80
N TYR A 3 -33.36 -4.38 70.85
CA TYR A 3 -32.13 -3.83 70.28
C TYR A 3 -32.18 -3.89 68.76
N SER A 4 -32.02 -2.71 68.19
CA SER A 4 -32.11 -2.31 66.79
C SER A 4 -30.91 -2.81 65.99
N SER A 5 -31.17 -3.27 64.76
CA SER A 5 -30.15 -3.49 63.75
C SER A 5 -29.84 -2.16 63.05
N ALA A 6 -28.65 -1.60 63.29
CA ALA A 6 -28.09 -0.52 62.50
C ALA A 6 -27.09 -1.12 61.50
N LEU A 7 -27.39 -1.01 60.20
CA LEU A 7 -26.46 -1.31 59.12
C LEU A 7 -25.38 -0.22 59.07
N THR A 8 -24.12 -0.63 59.12
CA THR A 8 -22.95 0.19 58.78
C THR A 8 -22.40 -0.30 57.45
N PRO A 9 -22.19 0.55 56.43
CA PRO A 9 -21.55 0.12 55.18
C PRO A 9 -20.03 0.02 55.40
N LEU A 10 -19.49 -1.16 55.11
CA LEU A 10 -18.06 -1.44 55.15
C LEU A 10 -17.41 -0.87 53.89
N SER A 11 -16.60 0.18 54.06
CA SER A 11 -15.76 0.79 53.03
C SER A 11 -14.66 -0.19 52.61
N LEU A 12 -14.76 -0.80 51.44
CA LEU A 12 -13.68 -1.61 50.87
C LEU A 12 -12.73 -0.69 50.10
N ALA A 13 -11.57 -0.41 50.70
CA ALA A 13 -10.47 0.28 50.06
C ALA A 13 -9.86 -0.63 48.98
N LEU A 14 -10.02 -0.25 47.71
CA LEU A 14 -9.34 -0.85 46.57
C LEU A 14 -7.88 -0.41 46.56
N LEU A 15 -6.97 -1.35 46.83
CA LEU A 15 -5.56 -1.23 46.50
C LEU A 15 -5.41 -1.35 44.97
N LEU A 16 -5.33 -0.20 44.30
CA LEU A 16 -4.85 -0.10 42.92
C LEU A 16 -3.34 -0.36 42.91
N SER A 17 -2.93 -1.61 42.70
CA SER A 17 -1.59 -1.89 42.17
C SER A 17 -1.61 -1.55 40.68
N ALA A 18 -0.99 -0.42 40.33
CA ALA A 18 -0.65 -0.08 38.96
C ALA A 18 0.26 -1.18 38.38
N CYS A 19 -0.26 -1.94 37.42
CA CYS A 19 0.56 -2.58 36.39
C CYS A 19 0.32 -1.77 35.12
N ASP A 20 1.12 -0.72 35.00
CA ASP A 20 1.31 0.03 33.77
C ASP A 20 2.52 -0.59 33.07
N SER A 21 2.28 -1.54 32.16
CA SER A 21 3.24 -2.08 31.20
C SER A 21 2.53 -3.05 30.24
N GLU A 22 2.73 -2.83 28.94
CA GLU A 22 2.45 -3.75 27.83
C GLU A 22 0.99 -3.99 27.44
N ARG A 23 0.41 -3.01 26.72
CA ARG A 23 -0.75 -3.24 25.85
C ARG A 23 -0.67 -2.47 24.52
N ASN A 24 0.51 -2.47 23.91
CA ASN A 24 0.60 -2.33 22.46
C ASN A 24 0.71 -3.75 21.93
N GLY A 25 -0.33 -4.26 21.27
CA GLY A 25 -0.23 -5.54 20.56
C GLY A 25 0.93 -5.44 19.60
N ASP A 26 2.00 -6.17 19.87
CA ASP A 26 3.23 -6.12 19.11
C ASP A 26 2.88 -6.52 17.67
N LEU A 27 2.92 -5.55 16.74
CA LEU A 27 2.77 -5.82 15.33
C LEU A 27 3.89 -6.80 15.03
N SER A 28 3.56 -8.07 14.87
CA SER A 28 4.58 -9.11 14.71
C SER A 28 5.22 -8.89 13.33
N LEU A 29 6.26 -8.06 13.28
CA LEU A 29 7.04 -7.71 12.11
C LEU A 29 8.14 -8.76 11.91
N GLY A 30 8.69 -8.82 10.70
CA GLY A 30 9.82 -9.70 10.42
C GLY A 30 9.47 -10.98 9.65
N PRO A 31 10.47 -11.82 9.36
CA PRO A 31 10.32 -13.03 8.55
C PRO A 31 9.56 -14.18 9.25
N ASP A 32 9.52 -14.16 10.58
CA ASP A 32 8.91 -15.20 11.41
C ASP A 32 8.02 -14.59 12.51
N PRO A 33 6.91 -13.93 12.11
CA PRO A 33 6.00 -13.30 13.06
C PRO A 33 5.27 -14.35 13.89
N LYS A 34 5.01 -14.03 15.16
CA LYS A 34 4.09 -14.83 15.98
C LYS A 34 2.66 -14.52 15.56
N LEU A 35 1.98 -15.48 14.93
CA LEU A 35 0.58 -15.31 14.56
C LEU A 35 -0.32 -15.58 15.78
N PRO A 36 -1.20 -14.64 16.18
CA PRO A 36 -2.16 -14.88 17.24
C PRO A 36 -3.25 -15.85 16.79
N GLU A 37 -3.98 -16.42 17.75
CA GLU A 37 -5.17 -17.23 17.45
C GLU A 37 -6.25 -16.39 16.76
N GLN A 38 -7.10 -17.06 15.98
CA GLN A 38 -8.20 -16.40 15.29
C GLN A 38 -9.24 -15.92 16.31
N HIS A 39 -9.52 -14.62 16.30
CA HIS A 39 -10.55 -14.04 17.16
C HIS A 39 -11.55 -13.26 16.32
N ARG A 40 -12.79 -13.77 16.28
CA ARG A 40 -13.90 -13.07 15.62
C ARG A 40 -14.83 -12.47 16.68
N GLY A 41 -14.69 -11.18 16.93
CA GLY A 41 -15.68 -10.44 17.70
C GLY A 41 -17.05 -10.44 17.01
N LEU A 42 -18.14 -10.38 17.78
CA LEU A 42 -19.51 -10.29 17.26
C LEU A 42 -19.77 -8.94 16.54
N VAL A 43 -18.98 -7.91 16.84
CA VAL A 43 -19.06 -6.57 16.25
C VAL A 43 -17.65 -6.16 15.76
N PRO A 44 -17.49 -5.67 14.52
CA PRO A 44 -16.19 -5.18 14.05
C PRO A 44 -15.73 -3.98 14.87
N THR A 45 -14.52 -4.05 15.42
CA THR A 45 -13.90 -2.94 16.14
C THR A 45 -13.26 -2.00 15.13
N MET A 46 -13.98 -0.95 14.72
CA MET A 46 -13.48 0.06 13.78
C MET A 46 -13.24 1.38 14.51
N LYS A 47 -12.03 1.93 14.39
CA LYS A 47 -11.73 3.30 14.76
C LYS A 47 -11.20 4.03 13.54
N ILE A 48 -11.88 5.11 13.16
CA ILE A 48 -11.38 6.02 12.14
C ILE A 48 -10.77 7.20 12.84
N ALA A 49 -9.55 7.52 12.44
CA ALA A 49 -8.93 8.77 12.80
C ALA A 49 -9.54 9.89 11.94
N GLU A 50 -10.04 10.91 12.61
CA GLU A 50 -10.61 12.10 11.98
C GLU A 50 -9.55 12.79 11.10
N PRO A 51 -9.84 13.06 9.80
CA PRO A 51 -8.94 13.84 8.96
C PRO A 51 -8.74 15.27 9.50
N ALA A 52 -7.53 15.77 9.35
CA ALA A 52 -7.17 17.15 9.66
C ALA A 52 -6.15 17.67 8.68
N GLU A 53 -6.08 18.99 8.50
CA GLU A 53 -5.04 19.61 7.69
C GLU A 53 -3.69 19.58 8.42
N TRP A 54 -2.61 19.60 7.63
CA TRP A 54 -1.24 19.72 8.15
C TRP A 54 -0.99 21.09 8.80
N GLY A 55 -1.53 22.18 8.23
CA GLY A 55 -1.16 23.53 8.65
C GLY A 55 0.34 23.76 8.50
N ASP A 56 1.00 24.30 9.52
CA ASP A 56 2.46 24.48 9.55
C ASP A 56 3.22 23.20 9.94
N ARG A 57 2.52 22.10 10.24
CA ARG A 57 3.15 20.82 10.59
C ARG A 57 3.58 20.07 9.33
N LYS A 58 4.54 19.17 9.49
CA LYS A 58 4.99 18.23 8.46
C LYS A 58 5.29 16.87 9.08
N PRO A 59 5.41 15.79 8.28
CA PRO A 59 5.85 14.50 8.81
C PRO A 59 7.24 14.61 9.45
N THR A 60 7.53 13.70 10.37
CA THR A 60 8.83 13.58 11.03
C THR A 60 9.68 12.57 10.28
N VAL A 61 10.96 12.88 10.07
CA VAL A 61 11.96 12.01 9.42
C VAL A 61 13.21 11.87 10.30
N PRO A 62 14.04 10.83 10.13
CA PRO A 62 15.26 10.63 10.88
C PRO A 62 16.20 11.85 10.86
N GLN A 63 17.04 11.93 11.89
CA GLN A 63 18.10 12.94 11.95
C GLN A 63 19.00 12.84 10.70
N GLY A 64 19.37 14.00 10.14
CA GLY A 64 20.14 14.07 8.91
C GLY A 64 19.29 14.00 7.65
N TYR A 65 17.96 14.02 7.76
CA TYR A 65 17.03 14.16 6.65
C TYR A 65 16.14 15.39 6.82
N SER A 66 15.63 15.88 5.69
CA SER A 66 14.61 16.91 5.61
C SER A 66 13.47 16.44 4.72
N ILE A 67 12.25 16.81 5.11
CA ILE A 67 11.04 16.59 4.33
C ILE A 67 10.39 17.92 3.94
N THR A 68 9.98 17.99 2.68
CA THR A 68 9.34 19.15 2.05
C THR A 68 8.17 18.69 1.18
N ALA A 69 7.06 19.43 1.19
CA ALA A 69 5.99 19.23 0.21
C ALA A 69 6.44 19.83 -1.13
N ILE A 70 6.54 19.01 -2.18
CA ILE A 70 6.99 19.45 -3.51
C ILE A 70 5.83 19.66 -4.49
N ALA A 71 4.65 19.11 -4.17
CA ALA A 71 3.42 19.37 -4.89
C ALA A 71 2.22 19.25 -3.94
N THR A 72 1.24 20.12 -4.10
CA THR A 72 0.00 20.13 -3.31
C THR A 72 -1.21 20.36 -4.23
N GLY A 73 -2.43 20.23 -3.68
CA GLY A 73 -3.65 20.47 -4.45
C GLY A 73 -3.91 19.43 -5.55
N LEU A 74 -3.36 18.23 -5.38
CA LEU A 74 -3.51 17.13 -6.34
C LEU A 74 -4.91 16.50 -6.25
N GLY A 75 -5.35 15.84 -7.31
CA GLY A 75 -6.60 15.11 -7.42
C GLY A 75 -6.47 13.67 -6.94
N ILE A 76 -6.08 13.45 -5.68
CA ILE A 76 -5.84 12.13 -5.06
C ILE A 76 -4.61 11.44 -5.69
N PRO A 77 -3.37 11.84 -5.32
CA PRO A 77 -2.14 11.23 -5.81
C PRO A 77 -2.02 9.77 -5.32
N ARG A 78 -1.50 8.88 -6.16
CA ARG A 78 -1.40 7.44 -5.87
C ARG A 78 0.03 6.94 -5.98
N GLN A 79 0.50 6.61 -7.18
CA GLN A 79 1.88 6.20 -7.43
C GLN A 79 2.64 7.34 -8.13
N THR A 80 3.94 7.35 -7.94
CA THR A 80 4.87 8.25 -8.64
C THR A 80 5.82 7.45 -9.53
N LEU A 81 6.37 8.11 -10.55
CA LEU A 81 7.41 7.57 -11.41
C LEU A 81 8.43 8.67 -11.68
N VAL A 82 9.70 8.40 -11.41
CA VAL A 82 10.81 9.29 -11.80
C VAL A 82 11.24 8.93 -13.22
N LEU A 83 11.21 9.91 -14.12
CA LEU A 83 11.63 9.78 -15.51
C LEU A 83 13.16 9.99 -15.66
N PRO A 84 13.78 9.58 -16.78
CA PRO A 84 15.23 9.68 -16.96
C PRO A 84 15.82 11.08 -16.77
N ASN A 85 15.09 12.14 -17.14
CA ASN A 85 15.48 13.53 -16.92
C ASN A 85 15.26 14.04 -15.49
N GLY A 86 14.73 13.22 -14.58
CA GLY A 86 14.42 13.60 -13.20
C GLY A 86 13.03 14.22 -13.00
N ASP A 87 12.20 14.35 -14.05
CA ASP A 87 10.80 14.72 -13.89
C ASP A 87 10.06 13.64 -13.11
N ILE A 88 9.02 14.04 -12.37
CA ILE A 88 8.15 13.12 -11.64
C ILE A 88 6.78 13.12 -12.30
N LEU A 89 6.29 11.94 -12.66
CA LEU A 89 4.89 11.72 -12.98
C LEU A 89 4.14 11.25 -11.74
N VAL A 90 2.96 11.83 -11.50
CA VAL A 90 2.06 11.50 -10.41
C VAL A 90 0.75 10.98 -10.99
N ALA A 91 0.40 9.72 -10.70
CA ALA A 91 -0.91 9.19 -11.03
C ALA A 91 -1.96 9.72 -10.04
N GLU A 92 -3.01 10.36 -10.56
CA GLU A 92 -4.09 10.92 -9.76
C GLU A 92 -5.42 10.22 -10.10
N GLY A 93 -6.03 9.56 -9.12
CA GLY A 93 -7.19 8.74 -9.40
C GLY A 93 -7.87 8.10 -8.20
N ARG A 94 -9.18 7.89 -8.36
CA ARG A 94 -10.01 7.07 -7.46
C ARG A 94 -10.97 6.26 -8.32
N GLY A 95 -10.84 4.93 -8.22
CA GLY A 95 -11.69 3.98 -8.94
C GLY A 95 -12.61 3.19 -8.02
N GLY A 96 -13.06 2.05 -8.54
CA GLY A 96 -13.93 1.11 -7.86
C GLY A 96 -15.41 1.35 -8.14
N SER A 97 -16.11 0.28 -8.49
CA SER A 97 -17.54 0.27 -8.83
C SER A 97 -18.30 -0.91 -8.20
N ALA A 98 -17.62 -1.73 -7.38
CA ALA A 98 -18.19 -2.94 -6.82
C ALA A 98 -19.38 -2.65 -5.90
N ALA A 99 -20.50 -3.34 -6.15
CA ALA A 99 -21.66 -3.31 -5.26
C ALA A 99 -21.30 -3.87 -3.87
N LYS A 100 -21.81 -3.23 -2.82
CA LYS A 100 -21.62 -3.65 -1.43
C LYS A 100 -22.47 -4.90 -1.14
N LEU A 101 -21.90 -5.93 -0.51
CA LEU A 101 -22.56 -7.24 -0.37
C LEU A 101 -23.31 -7.38 0.95
N LYS A 102 -22.69 -6.94 2.05
CA LYS A 102 -23.23 -7.10 3.41
C LYS A 102 -23.66 -5.73 3.95
N PRO A 103 -24.67 -5.66 4.84
CA PRO A 103 -25.03 -4.41 5.52
C PRO A 103 -23.83 -3.74 6.22
N LYS A 104 -22.92 -4.55 6.79
CA LYS A 104 -21.67 -4.05 7.37
C LYS A 104 -20.72 -3.42 6.34
N ASP A 105 -20.75 -3.82 5.08
CA ASP A 105 -19.93 -3.20 4.01
C ASP A 105 -20.49 -1.82 3.65
N VAL A 106 -21.81 -1.63 3.79
CA VAL A 106 -22.46 -0.31 3.67
C VAL A 106 -21.96 0.63 4.75
N ILE A 107 -22.02 0.17 6.00
CA ILE A 107 -21.56 0.91 7.19
C ILE A 107 -20.05 1.16 7.11
N ALA A 108 -19.23 0.14 6.87
CA ALA A 108 -17.79 0.26 6.70
C ALA A 108 -17.42 1.17 5.53
N GLY A 109 -18.19 1.16 4.43
CA GLY A 109 -17.98 2.07 3.30
C GLY A 109 -18.28 3.53 3.63
N TYR A 110 -19.33 3.79 4.43
CA TYR A 110 -19.64 5.15 4.92
C TYR A 110 -18.55 5.65 5.88
N ILE A 111 -18.18 4.79 6.83
CA ILE A 111 -17.07 4.95 7.77
C ILE A 111 -15.78 5.28 7.00
N LYS A 112 -15.31 4.41 6.11
CA LYS A 112 -14.10 4.65 5.29
C LYS A 112 -14.13 5.99 4.55
N ALA A 113 -15.28 6.39 4.02
CA ALA A 113 -15.42 7.66 3.32
C ALA A 113 -15.21 8.88 4.23
N GLN A 114 -15.43 8.77 5.55
CA GLN A 114 -15.14 9.84 6.52
C GLN A 114 -13.65 10.06 6.73
N GLY A 115 -12.82 9.01 6.64
CA GLY A 115 -11.36 9.07 6.75
C GLY A 115 -10.61 9.35 5.45
N ASN A 116 -11.33 9.64 4.37
CA ASN A 116 -10.78 9.89 3.03
C ASN A 116 -10.85 11.38 2.66
N THR A 117 -9.95 11.81 1.78
CA THR A 117 -10.05 13.11 1.11
C THR A 117 -11.39 13.28 0.42
N LYS A 118 -11.92 14.51 0.50
CA LYS A 118 -13.17 14.94 -0.13
C LYS A 118 -12.98 15.48 -1.55
N VAL A 119 -11.73 15.66 -1.98
CA VAL A 119 -11.38 16.07 -3.34
C VAL A 119 -11.84 15.00 -4.34
N LYS A 120 -12.25 15.42 -5.54
CA LYS A 120 -12.59 14.50 -6.64
C LYS A 120 -11.29 13.94 -7.25
N GLY A 121 -11.28 12.65 -7.58
CA GLY A 121 -10.14 12.04 -8.27
C GLY A 121 -9.83 12.73 -9.60
N GLY A 122 -8.54 12.93 -9.88
CA GLY A 122 -8.06 13.69 -11.03
C GLY A 122 -8.24 12.96 -12.37
N ASN A 123 -8.15 11.62 -12.37
CA ASN A 123 -8.20 10.80 -13.59
C ASN A 123 -7.18 11.27 -14.63
N ARG A 124 -5.95 11.52 -14.17
CA ARG A 124 -4.88 12.17 -14.94
C ARG A 124 -3.49 11.76 -14.45
N LEU A 125 -2.48 12.10 -15.24
CA LEU A 125 -1.10 12.19 -14.81
C LEU A 125 -0.70 13.66 -14.71
N THR A 126 -0.09 14.03 -13.59
CA THR A 126 0.55 15.34 -13.41
C THR A 126 2.06 15.18 -13.46
N LEU A 127 2.73 16.06 -14.19
CA LEU A 127 4.18 16.15 -14.25
C LEU A 127 4.67 17.25 -13.33
N LEU A 128 5.67 16.92 -12.52
CA LEU A 128 6.44 17.83 -11.68
C LEU A 128 7.85 17.93 -12.24
N ARG A 129 8.36 19.15 -12.42
CA ARG A 129 9.75 19.41 -12.81
C ARG A 129 10.41 20.41 -11.89
N ASP A 130 11.58 20.03 -11.44
CA ASP A 130 12.60 20.83 -10.78
C ASP A 130 13.62 21.22 -11.87
N ALA A 131 13.51 22.44 -12.38
CA ALA A 131 14.19 22.88 -13.60
C ALA A 131 15.66 23.28 -13.35
N ASP A 132 15.99 23.72 -12.15
CA ASP A 132 17.35 24.13 -11.77
C ASP A 132 18.05 23.16 -10.79
N GLY A 133 17.32 22.14 -10.32
CA GLY A 133 17.85 21.08 -9.47
C GLY A 133 17.97 21.48 -8.00
N ASP A 134 17.33 22.56 -7.56
CA ASP A 134 17.43 23.06 -6.20
C ASP A 134 16.52 22.30 -5.20
N GLY A 135 15.63 21.44 -5.71
CA GLY A 135 14.68 20.66 -4.93
C GLY A 135 13.29 21.31 -4.77
N SER A 136 13.12 22.52 -5.26
CA SER A 136 11.84 23.16 -5.55
C SER A 136 11.34 22.69 -6.92
N TYR A 137 10.02 22.66 -7.11
CA TYR A 137 9.42 22.19 -8.35
C TYR A 137 8.66 23.35 -8.99
N GLU A 138 9.27 24.00 -9.97
CA GLU A 138 8.76 25.22 -10.62
C GLU A 138 7.57 24.92 -11.52
N LEU A 139 7.50 23.69 -12.06
CA LEU A 139 6.44 23.27 -12.96
C LEU A 139 5.63 22.14 -12.35
N GLN A 140 4.33 22.39 -12.20
CA GLN A 140 3.30 21.38 -11.96
C GLN A 140 2.26 21.51 -13.08
N THR A 141 2.20 20.54 -13.99
CA THR A 141 1.31 20.58 -15.16
C THR A 141 0.66 19.23 -15.44
N VAL A 142 -0.51 19.25 -16.08
CA VAL A 142 -1.18 18.02 -16.51
C VAL A 142 -0.44 17.45 -17.72
N PHE A 143 0.15 16.27 -17.56
CA PHE A 143 0.81 15.54 -18.65
C PHE A 143 -0.22 14.84 -19.55
N ALA A 144 -1.17 14.13 -18.95
CA ALA A 144 -2.24 13.42 -19.63
C ALA A 144 -3.52 13.41 -18.78
N GLU A 145 -4.68 13.48 -19.41
CA GLU A 145 -6.00 13.55 -18.74
C GLU A 145 -6.99 12.55 -19.34
N ASN A 146 -8.19 12.46 -18.76
CA ASN A 146 -9.25 11.54 -19.16
C ASN A 146 -8.83 10.05 -19.08
N LEU A 147 -7.98 9.73 -18.12
CA LEU A 147 -7.62 8.36 -17.76
C LEU A 147 -8.69 7.72 -16.89
N ASN A 148 -8.68 6.39 -16.77
CA ASN A 148 -9.66 5.68 -15.98
C ASN A 148 -9.04 5.21 -14.65
N ALA A 149 -9.10 6.07 -13.63
CA ALA A 149 -8.53 5.84 -12.30
C ALA A 149 -7.10 5.25 -12.38
N PRO A 150 -6.14 6.00 -12.97
CA PRO A 150 -4.77 5.52 -13.15
C PRO A 150 -4.12 5.22 -11.79
N TYR A 151 -3.32 4.16 -11.75
CA TYR A 151 -2.63 3.75 -10.52
C TYR A 151 -1.16 3.40 -10.78
N GLY A 152 -0.86 2.24 -11.36
CA GLY A 152 0.51 1.81 -11.64
C GLY A 152 1.12 2.55 -12.83
N LEU A 153 2.42 2.86 -12.75
CA LEU A 153 3.19 3.55 -13.78
C LEU A 153 4.47 2.78 -14.08
N ALA A 154 4.89 2.76 -15.34
CA ALA A 154 6.20 2.24 -15.73
C ALA A 154 6.74 2.98 -16.96
N TYR A 155 8.05 2.98 -17.14
CA TYR A 155 8.71 3.57 -18.31
C TYR A 155 9.76 2.61 -18.87
N ALA A 156 9.75 2.41 -20.19
CA ALA A 156 10.85 1.77 -20.92
C ALA A 156 10.82 2.17 -22.39
N ASP A 157 12.00 2.31 -23.00
CA ASP A 157 12.18 2.50 -24.44
C ASP A 157 11.29 3.60 -25.04
N GLY A 158 11.24 4.77 -24.39
CA GLY A 158 10.42 5.91 -24.84
C GLY A 158 8.91 5.67 -24.74
N ASN A 159 8.46 4.68 -23.96
CA ASN A 159 7.05 4.43 -23.70
C ASN A 159 6.75 4.59 -22.21
N LEU A 160 5.76 5.43 -21.91
CA LEU A 160 5.15 5.54 -20.60
C LEU A 160 3.93 4.63 -20.55
N TYR A 161 3.95 3.64 -19.68
CA TYR A 161 2.83 2.72 -19.44
C TYR A 161 2.04 3.14 -18.21
N VAL A 162 0.72 3.07 -18.33
CA VAL A 162 -0.23 3.41 -17.27
C VAL A 162 -1.19 2.26 -17.10
N ALA A 163 -1.25 1.71 -15.89
CA ALA A 163 -2.29 0.78 -15.50
C ALA A 163 -3.50 1.58 -15.00
N ASN A 164 -4.47 1.76 -15.90
CA ASN A 164 -5.82 2.16 -15.54
C ASN A 164 -6.51 1.00 -14.81
N GLN A 165 -7.63 1.28 -14.16
CA GLN A 165 -8.36 0.24 -13.44
C GLN A 165 -8.91 -0.88 -14.33
N ASP A 166 -9.03 -0.63 -15.64
CA ASP A 166 -9.65 -1.47 -16.68
C ASP A 166 -8.73 -1.87 -17.84
N ALA A 167 -7.56 -1.24 -17.99
CA ALA A 167 -6.63 -1.51 -19.08
C ALA A 167 -5.21 -1.04 -18.76
N ILE A 168 -4.23 -1.66 -19.41
CA ILE A 168 -2.91 -1.03 -19.60
C ILE A 168 -2.99 -0.20 -20.87
N VAL A 169 -2.59 1.06 -20.76
CA VAL A 169 -2.43 1.95 -21.90
C VAL A 169 -1.00 2.49 -21.92
N ARG A 170 -0.56 3.00 -23.08
CA ARG A 170 0.76 3.62 -23.21
C ARG A 170 0.73 4.93 -23.97
N PHE A 171 1.67 5.80 -23.63
CA PHE A 171 2.00 7.01 -24.36
C PHE A 171 3.42 6.87 -24.91
N ALA A 172 3.65 7.33 -26.14
CA ALA A 172 5.00 7.65 -26.58
C ALA A 172 5.50 8.84 -25.75
N TYR A 173 6.73 8.75 -25.26
CA TYR A 173 7.38 9.75 -24.44
C TYR A 173 8.75 10.11 -25.02
N GLU A 174 8.98 11.41 -25.17
CA GLU A 174 10.28 11.97 -25.49
C GLU A 174 10.84 12.70 -24.25
N ASP A 175 12.15 12.57 -24.02
CA ASP A 175 12.79 13.17 -22.86
C ASP A 175 12.56 14.69 -22.82
N GLY A 176 12.16 15.21 -21.66
CA GLY A 176 11.79 16.62 -21.50
C GLY A 176 10.36 16.99 -21.91
N GLN A 177 9.57 16.05 -22.45
CA GLN A 177 8.17 16.28 -22.80
C GLN A 177 7.32 16.56 -21.55
N THR A 178 6.57 17.68 -21.56
CA THR A 178 5.73 18.09 -20.43
C THR A 178 4.25 17.78 -20.61
N LYS A 179 3.85 17.32 -21.80
CA LYS A 179 2.47 16.93 -22.14
C LYS A 179 2.46 15.83 -23.18
N ALA A 180 1.58 14.84 -23.02
CA ALA A 180 1.37 13.79 -24.00
C ALA A 180 0.96 14.37 -25.37
N SER A 181 1.67 13.98 -26.42
CA SER A 181 1.42 14.47 -27.79
C SER A 181 0.17 13.89 -28.44
N ALA A 182 -0.35 12.78 -27.90
CA ALA A 182 -1.51 12.07 -28.45
C ALA A 182 -2.30 11.34 -27.36
N ALA A 183 -3.49 10.87 -27.72
CA ALA A 183 -4.27 9.94 -26.89
C ALA A 183 -3.48 8.65 -26.66
N PRO A 184 -3.67 7.97 -25.51
CA PRO A 184 -2.94 6.75 -25.22
C PRO A 184 -3.36 5.62 -26.15
N VAL A 185 -2.40 4.75 -26.48
CA VAL A 185 -2.65 3.50 -27.19
C VAL A 185 -2.94 2.41 -26.17
N LYS A 186 -4.07 1.72 -26.32
CA LYS A 186 -4.39 0.56 -25.46
C LYS A 186 -3.44 -0.60 -25.76
N VAL A 187 -2.86 -1.17 -24.71
CA VAL A 187 -1.99 -2.36 -24.78
C VAL A 187 -2.81 -3.63 -24.53
N LEU A 188 -3.64 -3.62 -23.47
CA LEU A 188 -4.30 -4.81 -22.93
C LEU A 188 -5.50 -4.39 -22.07
N ASP A 189 -6.62 -5.11 -22.15
CA ASP A 189 -7.72 -5.00 -21.18
C ASP A 189 -7.38 -5.75 -19.87
N LEU A 190 -7.75 -5.17 -18.72
CA LEU A 190 -7.56 -5.74 -17.39
C LEU A 190 -8.90 -6.12 -16.74
N PRO A 191 -8.92 -7.15 -15.87
CA PRO A 191 -10.13 -7.56 -15.15
C PRO A 191 -10.67 -6.43 -14.26
N SER A 192 -11.90 -5.99 -14.53
CA SER A 192 -12.49 -4.76 -13.98
C SER A 192 -14.03 -4.76 -13.89
N GLN A 193 -14.66 -5.92 -14.05
CA GLN A 193 -16.12 -6.06 -14.14
C GLN A 193 -16.80 -5.82 -12.79
N ILE A 194 -16.28 -6.43 -11.72
CA ILE A 194 -16.68 -6.16 -10.33
C ILE A 194 -15.76 -5.09 -9.74
N ASN A 195 -14.45 -5.26 -9.93
CA ASN A 195 -13.40 -4.32 -9.55
C ASN A 195 -13.44 -3.86 -8.08
N HIS A 196 -13.56 -4.80 -7.14
CA HIS A 196 -13.55 -4.49 -5.71
C HIS A 196 -12.20 -3.90 -5.28
N HIS A 197 -11.11 -4.64 -5.50
CA HIS A 197 -9.76 -4.09 -5.47
C HIS A 197 -9.44 -3.53 -6.87
N TRP A 198 -9.70 -2.23 -7.04
CA TRP A 198 -9.63 -1.57 -8.34
C TRP A 198 -8.23 -1.18 -8.77
N THR A 199 -7.32 -0.98 -7.81
CA THR A 199 -5.92 -0.62 -8.06
C THR A 199 -5.22 -1.69 -8.90
N LYS A 200 -4.37 -1.25 -9.82
CA LYS A 200 -3.56 -2.10 -10.70
C LYS A 200 -2.11 -1.63 -10.61
N ALA A 201 -1.31 -2.24 -9.74
CA ALA A 201 0.10 -1.86 -9.64
C ALA A 201 0.85 -2.34 -10.88
N LEU A 202 1.89 -1.60 -11.28
CA LEU A 202 2.63 -1.87 -12.51
C LEU A 202 4.11 -1.65 -12.27
N THR A 203 4.94 -2.56 -12.74
CA THR A 203 6.38 -2.37 -12.91
C THR A 203 6.82 -3.01 -14.21
N ILE A 204 8.07 -2.82 -14.61
CA ILE A 204 8.63 -3.34 -15.86
C ILE A 204 9.95 -4.04 -15.59
N SER A 205 10.22 -5.12 -16.33
CA SER A 205 11.50 -5.82 -16.26
C SER A 205 12.67 -4.91 -16.66
N PRO A 206 13.89 -5.15 -16.15
CA PRO A 206 15.05 -4.32 -16.47
C PRO A 206 15.36 -4.20 -17.97
N ASP A 207 14.98 -5.20 -18.77
CA ASP A 207 15.16 -5.21 -20.23
C ASP A 207 14.02 -4.52 -21.00
N GLY A 208 13.02 -3.95 -20.31
CA GLY A 208 11.89 -3.26 -20.92
C GLY A 208 10.85 -4.16 -21.58
N ARG A 209 11.02 -5.49 -21.57
CA ARG A 209 10.20 -6.41 -22.38
C ARG A 209 8.92 -6.86 -21.69
N GLN A 210 8.94 -7.00 -20.37
CA GLN A 210 7.85 -7.58 -19.61
C GLN A 210 7.30 -6.57 -18.61
N LEU A 211 6.04 -6.20 -18.77
CA LEU A 211 5.29 -5.53 -17.72
C LEU A 211 4.79 -6.57 -16.72
N TYR A 212 4.86 -6.25 -15.43
CA TYR A 212 4.21 -7.01 -14.37
C TYR A 212 3.07 -6.17 -13.81
N VAL A 213 1.83 -6.67 -13.93
CA VAL A 213 0.64 -5.98 -13.41
C VAL A 213 0.00 -6.79 -12.29
N ALA A 214 -0.18 -6.15 -11.15
CA ALA A 214 -0.81 -6.73 -9.98
C ALA A 214 -2.33 -6.49 -9.98
N ILE A 215 -3.11 -7.54 -9.76
CA ILE A 215 -4.57 -7.53 -9.82
C ILE A 215 -5.10 -8.11 -8.50
N GLY A 216 -5.73 -7.28 -7.66
CA GLY A 216 -6.31 -7.74 -6.39
C GLY A 216 -7.57 -8.58 -6.54
N SER A 217 -8.07 -9.17 -5.45
CA SER A 217 -9.30 -9.98 -5.42
C SER A 217 -10.57 -9.15 -5.67
N ASN A 218 -11.70 -9.80 -5.90
CA ASN A 218 -13.03 -9.20 -5.89
C ASN A 218 -13.76 -9.32 -4.54
N SER A 219 -13.17 -10.07 -3.60
CA SER A 219 -13.76 -10.37 -2.29
C SER A 219 -12.74 -10.27 -1.15
N ASN A 220 -13.22 -10.27 0.08
CA ASN A 220 -12.34 -10.43 1.23
C ASN A 220 -11.84 -11.89 1.31
N ILE A 221 -12.80 -12.83 1.33
CA ILE A 221 -12.62 -14.27 1.35
C ILE A 221 -13.72 -14.95 0.52
N THR A 222 -13.64 -14.75 -0.81
CA THR A 222 -14.48 -15.40 -1.84
C THR A 222 -16.00 -15.21 -1.71
N GLU A 223 -16.49 -14.18 -1.01
CA GLU A 223 -17.93 -14.03 -0.77
C GLU A 223 -18.75 -13.68 -2.01
N ARG A 224 -18.10 -13.35 -3.13
CA ARG A 224 -18.74 -13.22 -4.45
C ARG A 224 -18.73 -14.51 -5.27
N GLY A 225 -18.25 -15.62 -4.68
CA GLY A 225 -18.05 -16.90 -5.36
C GLY A 225 -16.70 -16.97 -6.06
N MET A 226 -16.20 -18.20 -6.28
CA MET A 226 -14.91 -18.43 -6.94
C MET A 226 -14.87 -17.92 -8.38
N ASP A 227 -16.00 -17.96 -9.10
CA ASP A 227 -16.08 -17.46 -10.48
C ASP A 227 -15.79 -15.95 -10.57
N ALA A 228 -16.12 -15.18 -9.52
CA ALA A 228 -15.79 -13.77 -9.44
C ALA A 228 -14.28 -13.51 -9.22
N GLU A 229 -13.53 -14.55 -8.87
CA GLU A 229 -12.09 -14.47 -8.59
C GLU A 229 -11.24 -15.00 -9.75
N VAL A 230 -11.86 -15.38 -10.87
CA VAL A 230 -11.15 -15.69 -12.11
C VAL A 230 -10.37 -14.46 -12.54
N ASP A 231 -9.09 -14.69 -12.78
CA ASP A 231 -8.09 -13.69 -13.09
C ASP A 231 -7.84 -12.59 -12.04
N ARG A 232 -8.14 -12.89 -10.77
CA ARG A 232 -7.96 -11.98 -9.64
C ARG A 232 -6.99 -12.55 -8.61
N ALA A 233 -6.55 -11.70 -7.69
CA ALA A 233 -5.59 -12.05 -6.64
C ALA A 233 -4.27 -12.65 -7.18
N GLN A 234 -3.71 -11.99 -8.19
CA GLN A 234 -2.56 -12.49 -8.93
C GLN A 234 -1.73 -11.37 -9.56
N VAL A 235 -0.55 -11.72 -10.05
CA VAL A 235 0.28 -10.89 -10.93
C VAL A 235 0.27 -11.49 -12.32
N TRP A 236 0.02 -10.68 -13.33
CA TRP A 236 0.25 -11.04 -14.74
C TRP A 236 1.63 -10.59 -15.20
N GLN A 237 2.27 -11.40 -16.03
CA GLN A 237 3.38 -10.99 -16.87
C GLN A 237 2.83 -10.70 -18.27
N VAL A 238 3.15 -9.53 -18.82
CA VAL A 238 2.62 -9.01 -20.08
C VAL A 238 3.77 -8.58 -20.98
N ASP A 239 3.82 -9.08 -22.21
CA ASP A 239 4.75 -8.59 -23.22
C ASP A 239 4.40 -7.13 -23.57
N ALA A 240 5.31 -6.20 -23.27
CA ALA A 240 5.05 -4.76 -23.31
C ALA A 240 4.68 -4.26 -24.73
N ARG A 241 5.12 -4.97 -25.77
CA ARG A 241 4.90 -4.60 -27.16
C ARG A 241 3.57 -5.13 -27.70
N THR A 242 3.22 -6.37 -27.36
CA THR A 242 2.10 -7.09 -27.97
C THR A 242 0.87 -7.17 -27.07
N GLY A 243 1.02 -6.96 -25.76
CA GLY A 243 -0.06 -7.14 -24.78
C GLY A 243 -0.40 -8.62 -24.50
N ALA A 244 0.33 -9.57 -25.09
CA ALA A 244 0.19 -10.99 -24.76
C ALA A 244 0.57 -11.21 -23.30
N HIS A 245 -0.25 -11.95 -22.55
CA HIS A 245 -0.06 -12.10 -21.11
C HIS A 245 -0.32 -13.52 -20.61
N LYS A 246 0.21 -13.80 -19.42
CA LYS A 246 -0.06 -15.01 -18.66
C LYS A 246 -0.05 -14.71 -17.15
N PRO A 247 -0.70 -15.53 -16.31
CA PRO A 247 -0.45 -15.52 -14.88
C PRO A 247 1.04 -15.76 -14.59
N TYR A 248 1.64 -14.86 -13.81
CA TYR A 248 3.01 -14.98 -13.31
C TYR A 248 3.02 -15.59 -11.91
N ALA A 249 2.17 -15.10 -11.00
CA ALA A 249 2.02 -15.64 -9.65
C ALA A 249 0.57 -15.45 -9.18
N THR A 250 0.06 -16.35 -8.34
CA THR A 250 -1.34 -16.38 -7.90
C THR A 250 -1.46 -16.43 -6.38
N GLY A 251 -2.67 -16.20 -5.85
CA GLY A 251 -2.93 -16.29 -4.41
C GLY A 251 -2.38 -15.13 -3.59
N LEU A 252 -2.12 -14.00 -4.24
CA LEU A 252 -1.77 -12.73 -3.60
C LEU A 252 -3.07 -11.93 -3.48
N ARG A 253 -3.68 -11.77 -2.30
CA ARG A 253 -5.03 -11.19 -2.16
C ARG A 253 -5.17 -9.84 -2.84
N ASN A 254 -4.30 -8.89 -2.50
CA ASN A 254 -4.30 -7.56 -3.09
C ASN A 254 -2.86 -7.03 -3.18
N PRO A 255 -2.07 -7.45 -4.19
CA PRO A 255 -0.75 -6.90 -4.43
C PRO A 255 -0.91 -5.44 -4.89
N THR A 256 -0.51 -4.51 -4.05
CA THR A 256 -0.82 -3.07 -4.19
C THR A 256 0.35 -2.27 -4.73
N ALA A 257 1.57 -2.77 -4.62
CA ALA A 257 2.73 -2.19 -5.29
C ALA A 257 3.71 -3.29 -5.70
N LEU A 258 4.44 -3.03 -6.78
CA LEU A 258 5.44 -3.93 -7.36
C LEU A 258 6.73 -3.13 -7.61
N THR A 259 7.88 -3.75 -7.37
CA THR A 259 9.18 -3.19 -7.74
C THR A 259 10.14 -4.32 -8.15
N ILE A 260 11.16 -3.99 -8.93
CA ILE A 260 12.25 -4.90 -9.28
C ILE A 260 13.43 -4.62 -8.36
N GLN A 261 13.96 -5.66 -7.72
CA GLN A 261 15.20 -5.55 -6.96
C GLN A 261 16.36 -5.34 -7.95
N PRO A 262 17.10 -4.22 -7.86
CA PRO A 262 17.98 -3.77 -8.93
C PRO A 262 19.16 -4.71 -9.22
N ASP A 263 19.68 -5.43 -8.22
CA ASP A 263 20.86 -6.28 -8.39
C ASP A 263 20.54 -7.65 -9.00
N SER A 264 19.42 -8.25 -8.62
CA SER A 264 19.01 -9.61 -8.99
C SER A 264 17.95 -9.66 -10.09
N GLY A 265 17.25 -8.55 -10.33
CA GLY A 265 16.08 -8.51 -11.21
C GLY A 265 14.85 -9.21 -10.63
N GLN A 266 14.88 -9.65 -9.36
CA GLN A 266 13.76 -10.30 -8.70
C GLN A 266 12.58 -9.33 -8.55
N LEU A 267 11.38 -9.77 -8.95
CA LEU A 267 10.14 -9.03 -8.68
C LEU A 267 9.78 -9.12 -7.19
N TRP A 268 9.41 -7.99 -6.59
CA TRP A 268 8.91 -7.89 -5.22
C TRP A 268 7.55 -7.22 -5.19
N ALA A 269 6.76 -7.56 -4.18
CA ALA A 269 5.44 -7.00 -3.95
C ALA A 269 5.19 -6.71 -2.47
N VAL A 270 4.36 -5.71 -2.22
CA VAL A 270 3.61 -5.60 -0.95
C VAL A 270 2.15 -5.97 -1.19
N VAL A 271 1.55 -6.67 -0.22
CA VAL A 271 0.21 -7.25 -0.35
C VAL A 271 -0.63 -6.93 0.87
N ASN A 272 -1.87 -6.48 0.64
CA ASN A 272 -2.86 -6.34 1.71
C ASN A 272 -3.65 -7.62 1.91
N GLU A 273 -3.63 -8.14 3.14
CA GLU A 273 -4.23 -9.40 3.51
C GLU A 273 -5.72 -9.29 3.93
N ARG A 274 -6.31 -10.45 4.18
CA ARG A 274 -7.74 -10.62 4.48
C ARG A 274 -8.13 -10.02 5.83
N ASP A 275 -9.33 -9.48 5.84
CA ASP A 275 -10.00 -8.93 7.00
C ASP A 275 -10.76 -10.02 7.78
N GLU A 276 -11.23 -9.64 8.98
CA GLU A 276 -12.17 -10.39 9.83
C GLU A 276 -11.63 -11.66 10.49
N LEU A 277 -10.32 -11.75 10.74
CA LEU A 277 -9.71 -12.77 11.61
C LEU A 277 -9.20 -12.23 12.95
N GLY A 278 -9.42 -10.94 13.20
CA GLY A 278 -9.03 -10.23 14.41
C GLY A 278 -8.32 -8.91 14.09
N PRO A 279 -8.02 -8.08 15.11
CA PRO A 279 -7.28 -6.84 14.92
C PRO A 279 -5.78 -7.06 14.65
N ASP A 280 -5.24 -8.23 15.00
CA ASP A 280 -3.80 -8.54 14.90
C ASP A 280 -3.51 -9.71 13.93
N LEU A 281 -4.52 -10.12 13.15
CA LEU A 281 -4.43 -11.14 12.11
C LEU A 281 -5.29 -10.71 10.90
N VAL A 282 -4.85 -10.81 9.65
CA VAL A 282 -3.61 -11.40 9.12
C VAL A 282 -2.60 -10.30 8.76
N PRO A 283 -1.28 -10.51 8.95
CA PRO A 283 -0.27 -9.54 8.53
C PRO A 283 -0.33 -9.25 7.03
N ASP A 284 -0.29 -7.95 6.69
CA ASP A 284 0.15 -7.52 5.37
C ASP A 284 1.64 -7.89 5.23
N TYR A 285 2.13 -8.03 4.01
CA TYR A 285 3.47 -8.57 3.81
C TYR A 285 4.22 -8.01 2.61
N LEU A 286 5.54 -8.09 2.70
CA LEU A 286 6.52 -7.89 1.63
C LEU A 286 7.05 -9.26 1.20
N THR A 287 7.12 -9.53 -0.10
CA THR A 287 7.62 -10.82 -0.61
C THR A 287 8.20 -10.71 -2.01
N SER A 288 9.23 -11.51 -2.28
CA SER A 288 9.68 -11.91 -3.60
C SER A 288 8.58 -12.70 -4.33
N VAL A 289 8.28 -12.30 -5.57
CA VAL A 289 7.24 -12.91 -6.41
C VAL A 289 7.89 -13.87 -7.40
N ARG A 290 7.56 -15.17 -7.27
CA ARG A 290 8.16 -16.25 -8.07
C ARG A 290 7.21 -16.67 -9.19
N GLU A 291 7.75 -16.88 -10.39
CA GLU A 291 6.97 -17.43 -11.50
C GLU A 291 6.34 -18.78 -11.11
N GLY A 292 5.05 -18.95 -11.40
CA GLY A 292 4.26 -20.12 -11.02
C GLY A 292 3.92 -20.21 -9.52
N GLY A 293 4.35 -19.25 -8.71
CA GLY A 293 4.13 -19.24 -7.26
C GLY A 293 2.66 -19.10 -6.87
N PHE A 294 2.28 -19.73 -5.75
CA PHE A 294 0.97 -19.57 -5.12
C PHE A 294 1.14 -19.11 -3.68
N TYR A 295 0.55 -17.96 -3.29
CA TYR A 295 0.80 -17.31 -1.99
C TYR A 295 -0.34 -17.49 -0.98
N GLY A 296 -1.17 -18.52 -1.18
CA GLY A 296 -2.13 -19.02 -0.20
C GLY A 296 -3.56 -18.53 -0.38
N TRP A 297 -3.80 -17.27 -0.76
CA TRP A 297 -5.18 -16.77 -0.89
C TRP A 297 -5.95 -17.54 -2.00
N PRO A 298 -7.21 -17.95 -1.78
CA PRO A 298 -8.03 -17.71 -0.60
C PRO A 298 -7.94 -18.80 0.48
N TYR A 299 -7.26 -19.92 0.23
CA TYR A 299 -7.33 -21.12 1.06
C TYR A 299 -6.50 -21.06 2.34
N SER A 300 -5.39 -20.33 2.31
CA SER A 300 -4.48 -20.18 3.45
C SER A 300 -3.87 -18.79 3.52
N TYR A 301 -3.29 -18.46 4.67
CA TYR A 301 -2.52 -17.23 4.89
C TYR A 301 -1.16 -17.56 5.50
N TRP A 302 -0.19 -16.68 5.27
CA TRP A 302 1.16 -16.80 5.81
C TRP A 302 1.75 -18.22 5.64
N GLY A 303 1.68 -18.75 4.41
CA GLY A 303 2.00 -20.16 4.11
C GLY A 303 0.79 -21.08 4.29
N GLN A 304 0.96 -22.18 5.02
CA GLN A 304 0.01 -23.30 5.12
C GLN A 304 -1.11 -23.09 6.17
N ASN A 305 -1.26 -21.91 6.78
CA ASN A 305 -2.31 -21.69 7.78
C ASN A 305 -3.70 -21.63 7.11
N VAL A 306 -4.50 -22.68 7.28
CA VAL A 306 -5.80 -22.83 6.62
C VAL A 306 -6.78 -21.73 7.05
N ASP A 307 -7.46 -21.13 6.07
CA ASP A 307 -8.64 -20.30 6.28
C ASP A 307 -9.89 -21.11 5.94
N SER A 308 -10.61 -21.55 6.98
CA SER A 308 -11.80 -22.39 6.83
C SER A 308 -13.00 -21.68 6.19
N ARG A 309 -12.93 -20.34 6.01
CA ARG A 309 -14.01 -19.54 5.44
C ARG A 309 -14.10 -19.65 3.92
N ALA A 310 -12.98 -19.92 3.24
CA ALA A 310 -12.97 -20.13 1.78
C ALA A 310 -13.69 -21.45 1.43
N GLN A 311 -14.60 -21.43 0.46
CA GLN A 311 -15.35 -22.63 0.06
C GLN A 311 -15.48 -22.70 -1.47
N PRO A 312 -15.30 -23.89 -2.09
CA PRO A 312 -14.84 -25.13 -1.46
C PRO A 312 -13.38 -25.03 -0.98
N GLN A 313 -12.98 -25.85 0.00
CA GLN A 313 -11.59 -25.95 0.44
C GLN A 313 -10.71 -26.65 -0.61
N ASN A 314 -9.41 -26.35 -0.61
CA ASN A 314 -8.42 -26.99 -1.49
C ASN A 314 -7.11 -27.30 -0.75
N PRO A 315 -6.98 -28.50 -0.15
CA PRO A 315 -5.80 -28.88 0.63
C PRO A 315 -4.49 -28.90 -0.18
N GLU A 316 -4.55 -29.25 -1.47
CA GLU A 316 -3.36 -29.25 -2.34
C GLU A 316 -2.81 -27.84 -2.54
N LYS A 317 -3.70 -26.86 -2.75
CA LYS A 317 -3.30 -25.45 -2.83
C LYS A 317 -2.75 -24.92 -1.51
N VAL A 318 -3.33 -25.32 -0.37
CA VAL A 318 -2.77 -24.98 0.95
C VAL A 318 -1.35 -25.54 1.08
N ALA A 319 -1.13 -26.81 0.74
CA ALA A 319 0.18 -27.44 0.80
C ALA A 319 1.21 -26.73 -0.10
N ALA A 320 0.79 -26.28 -1.28
CA ALA A 320 1.63 -25.54 -2.23
C ALA A 320 1.87 -24.07 -1.88
N ALA A 321 1.25 -23.53 -0.82
CA ALA A 321 1.34 -22.12 -0.49
C ALA A 321 2.77 -21.70 -0.09
N ILE A 322 3.27 -20.66 -0.74
CA ILE A 322 4.56 -20.05 -0.40
C ILE A 322 4.34 -19.11 0.78
N LYS A 323 5.10 -19.31 1.86
CA LYS A 323 5.16 -18.36 2.98
C LYS A 323 5.77 -17.05 2.47
N PRO A 324 5.14 -15.88 2.70
CA PRO A 324 5.75 -14.59 2.37
C PRO A 324 7.06 -14.35 3.13
N ASP A 325 7.90 -13.46 2.59
CA ASP A 325 9.27 -13.27 3.11
C ASP A 325 9.35 -12.37 4.35
N TYR A 326 8.45 -11.39 4.51
CA TYR A 326 8.49 -10.44 5.62
C TYR A 326 7.11 -9.89 6.00
N SER A 327 6.77 -9.96 7.28
CA SER A 327 5.53 -9.41 7.84
C SER A 327 5.66 -7.91 8.07
N LEU A 328 4.68 -7.16 7.57
CA LEU A 328 4.51 -5.72 7.80
C LEU A 328 3.49 -5.46 8.92
N GLY A 329 2.99 -6.51 9.57
CA GLY A 329 1.96 -6.41 10.59
C GLY A 329 0.54 -6.31 10.02
N ALA A 330 -0.45 -6.60 10.86
CA ALA A 330 -1.83 -6.68 10.43
C ALA A 330 -2.45 -5.29 10.19
N HIS A 331 -3.11 -5.16 9.03
CA HIS A 331 -3.93 -4.01 8.64
C HIS A 331 -3.18 -2.68 8.46
N VAL A 332 -1.86 -2.69 8.27
CA VAL A 332 -1.07 -1.47 7.99
C VAL A 332 -1.43 -0.84 6.65
N ALA A 333 -2.04 -1.62 5.74
CA ALA A 333 -2.42 -1.22 4.39
C ALA A 333 -1.22 -0.72 3.59
N ALA A 334 -0.21 -1.59 3.39
CA ALA A 334 0.94 -1.29 2.56
C ALA A 334 0.52 -1.00 1.11
N LEU A 335 0.89 0.15 0.54
CA LEU A 335 0.47 0.60 -0.80
C LEU A 335 1.63 1.09 -1.69
N GLY A 336 2.86 1.11 -1.17
CA GLY A 336 4.05 1.53 -1.90
C GLY A 336 5.23 0.66 -1.53
N VAL A 337 6.09 0.36 -2.50
CA VAL A 337 7.33 -0.37 -2.29
C VAL A 337 8.35 0.10 -3.31
N ASP A 338 9.55 0.45 -2.86
CA ASP A 338 10.66 0.72 -3.77
C ASP A 338 12.02 0.49 -3.13
N PHE A 339 12.97 -0.06 -3.89
CA PHE A 339 14.31 -0.38 -3.39
C PHE A 339 15.13 0.89 -3.23
N SER A 340 15.88 0.94 -2.14
CA SER A 340 16.77 2.05 -1.87
C SER A 340 18.02 2.02 -2.75
N VAL A 341 18.76 3.12 -2.72
CA VAL A 341 20.02 3.31 -3.43
C VAL A 341 21.08 3.86 -2.47
N PRO A 342 22.39 3.67 -2.75
CA PRO A 342 23.46 4.21 -1.91
C PRO A 342 23.39 5.73 -1.66
N ALA A 343 22.81 6.49 -2.58
CA ALA A 343 22.61 7.94 -2.43
C ALA A 343 21.71 8.30 -1.24
N MET A 344 20.83 7.39 -0.80
CA MET A 344 20.03 7.51 0.42
C MET A 344 20.87 7.43 1.70
N GLY A 345 22.18 7.24 1.63
CA GLY A 345 23.10 7.28 2.78
C GLY A 345 23.25 5.92 3.46
N ALA A 346 24.39 5.70 4.12
CA ALA A 346 24.83 4.38 4.58
C ALA A 346 23.78 3.59 5.37
N THR A 347 23.05 4.26 6.27
CA THR A 347 22.00 3.62 7.10
C THR A 347 20.82 3.09 6.28
N PHE A 348 20.49 3.75 5.16
CA PHE A 348 19.34 3.41 4.33
C PHE A 348 19.76 3.02 2.91
N ALA A 349 21.00 2.60 2.69
CA ALA A 349 21.53 2.29 1.36
C ALA A 349 21.02 0.94 0.82
N GLU A 350 20.90 -0.05 1.71
CA GLU A 350 20.59 -1.44 1.36
C GLU A 350 19.29 -1.89 2.02
N GLY A 351 18.19 -1.81 1.27
CA GLY A 351 16.87 -2.12 1.79
C GLY A 351 15.76 -1.61 0.88
N VAL A 352 14.56 -1.61 1.41
CA VAL A 352 13.36 -1.22 0.69
C VAL A 352 12.50 -0.31 1.55
N PHE A 353 11.94 0.74 0.95
CA PHE A 353 10.95 1.59 1.59
C PHE A 353 9.55 1.04 1.34
N VAL A 354 8.69 1.11 2.35
CA VAL A 354 7.29 0.67 2.26
C VAL A 354 6.37 1.78 2.78
N GLY A 355 5.42 2.20 1.96
CA GLY A 355 4.38 3.17 2.34
C GLY A 355 3.19 2.46 2.98
N GLU A 356 2.87 2.79 4.23
CA GLU A 356 1.77 2.22 5.01
C GLU A 356 0.61 3.23 5.13
N HIS A 357 -0.48 2.95 4.43
CA HIS A 357 -1.63 3.86 4.31
C HIS A 357 -2.44 4.01 5.59
N GLY A 358 -2.32 3.04 6.48
CA GLY A 358 -2.93 3.06 7.79
C GLY A 358 -4.26 2.32 7.89
N SER A 359 -4.45 1.67 9.04
CA SER A 359 -5.60 0.82 9.33
C SER A 359 -6.89 1.60 9.53
N TRP A 360 -8.01 0.99 9.18
CA TRP A 360 -9.38 1.45 9.51
C TRP A 360 -10.17 0.44 10.36
N ASN A 361 -9.62 -0.77 10.54
CA ASN A 361 -10.33 -1.95 11.04
C ASN A 361 -9.77 -2.50 12.38
N ARG A 362 -9.32 -1.60 13.26
CA ARG A 362 -8.81 -1.97 14.60
C ARG A 362 -9.05 -0.85 15.63
N PRO A 363 -9.08 -1.17 16.94
CA PRO A 363 -9.25 -0.17 18.00
C PRO A 363 -8.07 0.80 18.13
N ASP A 364 -6.85 0.33 17.91
CA ASP A 364 -5.61 1.11 18.03
C ASP A 364 -4.99 1.25 16.64
N PRO A 365 -5.14 2.39 15.94
CA PRO A 365 -4.74 2.50 14.54
C PRO A 365 -3.23 2.30 14.35
N VAL A 366 -2.86 1.53 13.32
CA VAL A 366 -1.46 1.26 12.91
C VAL A 366 -1.22 1.68 11.47
N GLY A 367 0.03 1.68 11.02
CA GLY A 367 0.46 2.25 9.75
C GLY A 367 0.58 3.78 9.84
N TYR A 368 0.11 4.50 8.82
CA TYR A 368 0.24 5.97 8.74
C TYR A 368 1.70 6.42 8.80
N LYS A 369 2.56 5.74 8.05
CA LYS A 369 4.00 6.00 8.01
C LYS A 369 4.64 5.42 6.76
N VAL A 370 5.91 5.77 6.56
CA VAL A 370 6.82 5.03 5.69
C VAL A 370 7.84 4.35 6.56
N ILE A 371 8.07 3.07 6.32
CA ILE A 371 9.11 2.28 6.98
C ILE A 371 10.22 1.93 5.98
N PHE A 372 11.39 1.57 6.50
CA PHE A 372 12.51 0.99 5.78
C PHE A 372 12.77 -0.41 6.32
N VAL A 373 12.79 -1.42 5.44
CA VAL A 373 13.19 -2.79 5.79
C VAL A 373 14.62 -2.99 5.30
N PRO A 374 15.61 -3.21 6.20
CA PRO A 374 16.99 -3.47 5.82
C PRO A 374 17.11 -4.75 5.00
N PHE A 375 17.99 -4.76 4.01
CA PHE A 375 18.29 -5.95 3.21
C PHE A 375 19.77 -6.33 3.34
N SER A 376 20.04 -7.63 3.21
CA SER A 376 21.38 -8.16 3.01
C SER A 376 21.29 -9.37 2.08
N ASN A 377 22.20 -9.45 1.09
CA ASN A 377 22.22 -10.52 0.09
C ASN A 377 20.86 -10.73 -0.62
N GLY A 378 20.16 -9.63 -0.93
CA GLY A 378 18.88 -9.66 -1.62
C GLY A 378 17.68 -10.14 -0.79
N GLN A 379 17.83 -10.27 0.54
CA GLN A 379 16.76 -10.67 1.46
C GLN A 379 16.59 -9.69 2.61
N PRO A 380 15.37 -9.55 3.19
CA PRO A 380 15.16 -8.81 4.43
C PRO A 380 16.09 -9.28 5.56
N ALA A 381 16.75 -8.35 6.23
CA ALA A 381 17.83 -8.62 7.17
C ALA A 381 17.80 -7.69 8.39
N GLY A 382 16.68 -7.68 9.12
CA GLY A 382 16.54 -6.91 10.35
C GLY A 382 15.11 -6.46 10.61
N GLU A 383 14.94 -5.71 11.69
CA GLU A 383 13.67 -5.05 12.00
C GLU A 383 13.43 -3.86 11.09
N ALA A 384 12.16 -3.58 10.83
CA ALA A 384 11.76 -2.41 10.08
C ALA A 384 12.00 -1.14 10.91
N VAL A 385 12.48 -0.09 10.25
CA VAL A 385 12.75 1.21 10.86
C VAL A 385 11.74 2.22 10.37
N ASP A 386 11.14 2.98 11.30
CA ASP A 386 10.28 4.11 10.95
C ASP A 386 11.09 5.21 10.25
N PHE A 387 10.74 5.54 9.01
CA PHE A 387 11.46 6.52 8.18
C PHE A 387 10.69 7.83 7.97
N ALA A 388 9.37 7.79 7.83
CA ALA A 388 8.56 9.01 7.82
C ALA A 388 7.28 8.79 8.64
N THR A 389 7.09 9.55 9.71
CA THR A 389 6.02 9.37 10.69
C THR A 389 5.25 10.67 10.94
N GLY A 390 4.26 10.65 11.84
CA GLY A 390 3.47 11.83 12.19
C GLY A 390 2.29 12.12 11.25
N PHE A 391 2.08 11.29 10.22
CA PHE A 391 0.89 11.34 9.36
C PHE A 391 -0.40 11.13 10.16
N ARG A 392 -0.33 10.37 11.26
CA ARG A 392 -1.32 10.40 12.32
C ARG A 392 -0.68 11.00 13.58
N GLY A 393 -1.31 12.03 14.12
CA GLY A 393 -0.82 12.75 15.30
C GLY A 393 -1.21 12.06 16.61
N GLU A 394 -0.50 12.45 17.68
CA GLU A 394 -0.83 12.06 19.06
C GLU A 394 -2.21 12.55 19.51
N ASP A 395 -2.71 13.63 18.88
CA ASP A 395 -4.08 14.12 19.01
C ASP A 395 -5.14 13.19 18.40
N GLY A 396 -4.70 12.06 17.84
CA GLY A 396 -5.55 11.03 17.25
C GLY A 396 -6.05 11.35 15.84
N LYS A 397 -5.72 12.53 15.30
CA LYS A 397 -6.13 13.02 13.98
C LYS A 397 -5.16 12.57 12.89
N THR A 398 -5.68 12.26 11.71
CA THR A 398 -4.87 11.89 10.55
C THR A 398 -4.72 13.07 9.61
N ARG A 399 -3.48 13.45 9.31
CA ARG A 399 -3.13 14.55 8.43
C ARG A 399 -2.67 14.11 7.06
N GLY A 400 -2.21 12.87 6.95
CA GLY A 400 -1.87 12.28 5.69
C GLY A 400 -1.94 10.75 5.71
N ARG A 401 -1.85 10.14 4.54
CA ARG A 401 -1.85 8.68 4.37
C ARG A 401 -0.91 8.29 3.22
N PRO A 402 0.28 7.77 3.54
CA PRO A 402 1.24 7.33 2.53
C PRO A 402 0.65 6.27 1.58
N VAL A 403 0.85 6.46 0.28
CA VAL A 403 0.48 5.51 -0.78
C VAL A 403 1.74 5.00 -1.47
N GLY A 404 2.05 5.49 -2.68
CA GLY A 404 3.25 5.16 -3.41
C GLY A 404 4.47 5.80 -2.77
N VAL A 405 5.57 5.04 -2.77
CA VAL A 405 6.91 5.55 -2.48
C VAL A 405 7.78 5.28 -3.69
N THR A 406 8.65 6.23 -4.03
CA THR A 406 9.58 6.10 -5.16
C THR A 406 10.92 6.67 -4.77
N VAL A 407 11.99 5.91 -4.99
CA VAL A 407 13.35 6.35 -4.74
C VAL A 407 13.88 7.03 -6.00
N ASP A 408 14.21 8.31 -5.90
CA ASP A 408 14.96 9.02 -6.91
C ASP A 408 16.42 8.53 -6.87
N PRO A 409 17.00 8.08 -8.01
CA PRO A 409 18.41 7.66 -8.08
C PRO A 409 19.41 8.70 -7.56
N ARG A 410 19.03 9.98 -7.52
CA ARG A 410 19.83 11.09 -6.97
C ARG A 410 19.85 11.13 -5.43
N GLY A 411 19.09 10.28 -4.74
CA GLY A 411 19.06 10.20 -3.28
C GLY A 411 17.93 11.00 -2.64
N ALA A 412 16.71 10.80 -3.12
CA ALA A 412 15.50 11.30 -2.48
C ALA A 412 14.43 10.20 -2.40
N LEU A 413 13.58 10.27 -1.38
CA LEU A 413 12.36 9.47 -1.32
C LEU A 413 11.15 10.35 -1.59
N LEU A 414 10.36 9.98 -2.59
CA LEU A 414 9.07 10.59 -2.89
C LEU A 414 7.97 9.80 -2.17
N ILE A 415 7.02 10.49 -1.56
CA ILE A 415 5.89 9.89 -0.86
C ILE A 415 4.61 10.55 -1.35
N ALA A 416 3.76 9.79 -2.04
CA ALA A 416 2.42 10.24 -2.38
C ALA A 416 1.50 10.15 -1.16
N ASP A 417 0.78 11.23 -0.86
CA ASP A 417 -0.16 11.33 0.25
C ASP A 417 -1.56 11.64 -0.29
N ASP A 418 -2.41 10.61 -0.34
CA ASP A 418 -3.72 10.72 -0.97
C ASP A 418 -4.79 11.36 -0.10
N LEU A 419 -4.51 11.56 1.20
CA LEU A 419 -5.39 12.29 2.10
C LEU A 419 -5.10 13.79 2.03
N ALA A 420 -3.83 14.17 2.17
CA ALA A 420 -3.40 15.57 2.08
C ALA A 420 -3.40 16.10 0.63
N ASN A 421 -3.43 15.19 -0.35
CA ASN A 421 -3.29 15.49 -1.78
C ASN A 421 -1.95 16.16 -2.11
N THR A 422 -0.88 15.58 -1.54
CA THR A 422 0.47 16.12 -1.53
C THR A 422 1.45 15.07 -2.02
N VAL A 423 2.52 15.49 -2.69
CA VAL A 423 3.75 14.68 -2.82
C VAL A 423 4.80 15.28 -1.91
N TRP A 424 5.30 14.46 -0.99
CA TRP A 424 6.41 14.82 -0.12
C TRP A 424 7.72 14.32 -0.72
N ARG A 425 8.80 15.07 -0.52
CA ARG A 425 10.16 14.69 -0.87
C ARG A 425 11.01 14.69 0.38
N VAL A 426 11.66 13.56 0.66
CA VAL A 426 12.63 13.40 1.75
C VAL A 426 14.03 13.32 1.16
N THR A 427 14.96 14.13 1.66
CA THR A 427 16.36 14.15 1.23
C THR A 427 17.30 14.16 2.41
N ARG A 428 18.54 13.77 2.19
CA ARG A 428 19.61 13.93 3.17
C ARG A 428 19.98 15.41 3.31
N ASN A 429 20.21 15.84 4.55
CA ASN A 429 20.84 17.11 4.85
C ASN A 429 22.31 16.98 4.45
N GLN A 430 22.76 17.77 3.48
CA GLN A 430 24.17 17.82 3.08
C GLN A 430 24.96 18.75 4.01
#